data_AF-A0A7W0GM92-F1
#
_entry.id   AF-A0A7W0GM92-F1
#
_cell.length_a   1.000
_cell.length_b   1.000
_cell.length_c   1.000
_cell.angle_alpha   90.00
_cell.angle_beta   90.00
_cell.angle_gamma   90.00
#
_symmetry.space_group_name_H-M   'P 1'
#
loop_
_entity.id
_entity.type
_entity.pdbx_description
1 polymer ?
#
loop_
_entity_poly.entity_id
_entity_poly.type
_entity_poly.pdbx_seq_one_letter_code
_entity_poly.pdbx_strand_id
1 'polypeptide(L)'
;MKREDFPLASMQTVPAAGVAIDRVELWSRDFLQREFAIGADRLAPSADLYQDLDLDSIDATEIIMKFNEAFDREVDAREFRRVRTLSQALDLLLR
;
A
#
# COMPACT_ATOMS: atom_id res chain seq x y z
N MET A 1 -39.99 7.76 -16.19
CA MET A 1 -38.81 8.66 -16.17
C MET A 1 -38.72 9.30 -14.79
N LYS A 2 -37.67 8.94 -14.03
CA LYS A 2 -37.18 9.55 -12.77
C LYS A 2 -38.17 9.50 -11.58
N ARG A 3 -37.81 9.01 -10.41
CA ARG A 3 -36.56 9.14 -9.66
C ARG A 3 -36.34 7.87 -8.82
N GLU A 4 -35.14 7.34 -8.89
CA GLU A 4 -34.68 6.26 -8.01
C GLU A 4 -34.50 6.87 -6.62
N ASP A 5 -35.34 6.45 -5.69
CA ASP A 5 -35.19 6.74 -4.26
C ASP A 5 -34.14 5.77 -3.71
N PHE A 6 -32.88 6.08 -3.97
CA PHE A 6 -31.77 5.42 -3.30
C PHE A 6 -31.62 6.11 -1.93
N PRO A 7 -31.89 5.41 -0.81
CA PRO A 7 -31.64 5.98 0.49
C PRO A 7 -30.14 6.26 0.63
N LEU A 8 -29.80 7.53 0.85
CA LEU A 8 -28.47 8.03 1.21
C LEU A 8 -28.14 7.57 2.64
N ALA A 9 -28.07 6.25 2.84
CA ALA A 9 -27.62 5.67 4.09
C ALA A 9 -26.10 5.87 4.20
N SER A 10 -25.75 6.87 5.00
CA SER A 10 -24.52 6.90 5.79
C SER A 10 -23.23 7.02 5.00
N MET A 11 -22.94 8.24 4.52
CA MET A 11 -21.57 8.74 4.57
C MET A 11 -21.16 8.78 6.05
N GLN A 12 -20.64 7.66 6.55
CA GLN A 12 -19.83 7.69 7.75
C GLN A 12 -18.65 8.60 7.43
N THR A 13 -18.59 9.70 8.16
CA THR A 13 -17.40 10.55 8.27
C THR A 13 -16.24 9.67 8.69
N VAL A 14 -15.45 9.25 7.71
CA VAL A 14 -14.19 8.55 7.95
C VAL A 14 -13.30 9.52 8.72
N PRO A 15 -12.74 9.15 9.88
CA PRO A 15 -11.83 10.02 10.61
C PRO A 15 -10.65 10.38 9.69
N ALA A 16 -10.28 11.67 9.63
CA ALA A 16 -9.23 12.17 8.73
C ALA A 16 -7.86 11.47 8.90
N ALA A 17 -7.61 10.83 10.06
CA ALA A 17 -6.44 9.99 10.30
C ALA A 17 -6.55 8.59 9.66
N GLY A 18 -7.76 8.02 9.58
CA GLY A 18 -8.02 6.72 8.93
C GLY A 18 -7.87 6.80 7.41
N VAL A 19 -8.28 7.93 6.80
CA VAL A 19 -8.16 8.16 5.34
C VAL A 19 -6.71 8.22 4.87
N ALA A 20 -5.78 8.67 5.71
CA ALA A 20 -4.36 8.72 5.34
C ALA A 20 -3.74 7.32 5.32
N ILE A 21 -4.09 6.48 6.30
CA ILE A 21 -3.63 5.09 6.40
C ILE A 21 -4.18 4.28 5.21
N ASP A 22 -5.49 4.41 4.94
CA ASP A 22 -6.14 3.80 3.78
C ASP A 22 -5.46 4.20 2.46
N ARG A 23 -5.06 5.48 2.29
CA ARG A 23 -4.44 5.94 1.04
C ARG A 23 -3.06 5.34 0.79
N VAL A 24 -2.21 5.22 1.81
CA VAL A 24 -0.89 4.59 1.68
C VAL A 24 -1.05 3.11 1.35
N GLU A 25 -1.89 2.40 2.09
CA GLU A 25 -2.09 0.97 1.86
C GLU A 25 -2.67 0.69 0.47
N LEU A 26 -3.71 1.42 0.06
CA LEU A 26 -4.32 1.27 -1.26
C LEU A 26 -3.32 1.56 -2.38
N TRP A 27 -2.54 2.64 -2.24
CA TRP A 27 -1.51 2.98 -3.22
C TRP A 27 -0.43 1.90 -3.30
N SER A 28 0.10 1.42 -2.16
CA SER A 28 1.14 0.38 -2.14
C SER A 28 0.65 -0.91 -2.78
N ARG A 29 -0.60 -1.33 -2.50
CA ARG A 29 -1.17 -2.54 -3.09
C ARG A 29 -1.44 -2.39 -4.59
N ASP A 30 -1.92 -1.23 -5.03
CA ASP A 30 -2.13 -0.95 -6.45
C ASP A 30 -0.80 -0.86 -7.21
N PHE A 31 0.20 -0.20 -6.64
CA PHE A 31 1.56 -0.11 -7.17
C PHE A 31 2.18 -1.49 -7.34
N LEU A 32 2.11 -2.35 -6.32
CA LEU A 32 2.60 -3.73 -6.38
C LEU A 32 1.90 -4.56 -7.46
N GLN A 33 0.60 -4.36 -7.67
CA GLN A 33 -0.15 -5.04 -8.74
C GLN A 33 0.26 -4.56 -10.14
N ARG A 34 0.52 -3.26 -10.31
CA ARG A 34 0.78 -2.66 -11.62
C ARG A 34 2.22 -2.77 -12.07
N GLU A 35 3.16 -2.42 -11.19
CA GLU A 35 4.58 -2.37 -11.52
C GLU A 35 5.22 -3.76 -11.46
N PHE A 36 4.77 -4.62 -10.52
CA PHE A 36 5.34 -5.94 -10.30
C PHE A 36 4.42 -7.09 -10.74
N ALA A 37 3.26 -6.78 -11.34
CA ALA A 37 2.28 -7.78 -11.81
C ALA A 37 1.85 -8.80 -10.72
N ILE A 38 1.88 -8.40 -9.45
CA ILE A 38 1.55 -9.25 -8.32
C ILE A 38 0.03 -9.36 -8.19
N GLY A 39 -0.52 -10.58 -8.14
CA GLY A 39 -1.95 -10.80 -7.91
C GLY A 39 -2.41 -10.31 -6.53
N ALA A 40 -3.62 -9.73 -6.46
CA ALA A 40 -4.20 -9.25 -5.20
C ALA A 40 -4.38 -10.36 -4.15
N ASP A 41 -4.53 -11.62 -4.58
CA ASP A 41 -4.60 -12.80 -3.71
C ASP A 41 -3.27 -13.10 -3.01
N ARG A 42 -2.13 -12.74 -3.61
CA ARG A 42 -0.80 -12.91 -3.03
C ARG A 42 -0.42 -11.81 -2.05
N LEU A 43 -1.05 -10.64 -2.14
CA LEU A 43 -0.82 -9.49 -1.26
C LEU A 43 -1.41 -9.68 0.15
N ALA A 44 -1.16 -10.83 0.78
CA ALA A 44 -1.49 -11.05 2.17
C ALA A 44 -0.53 -10.23 3.06
N PRO A 45 -0.99 -9.69 4.20
CA PRO A 45 -0.13 -8.95 5.13
C PRO A 45 1.03 -9.81 5.67
N SER A 46 0.83 -11.13 5.74
CA SER A 46 1.83 -12.11 6.14
C SER A 46 2.73 -12.59 5.00
N ALA A 47 2.46 -12.21 3.75
CA ALA A 47 3.24 -12.64 2.59
C ALA A 47 4.66 -12.08 2.67
N ASP A 48 5.65 -12.92 2.39
CA ASP A 48 7.04 -12.51 2.30
C ASP A 48 7.31 -11.80 0.96
N LEU A 49 7.89 -10.61 1.02
CA LEU A 49 8.18 -9.78 -0.15
C LEU A 49 9.13 -10.50 -1.12
N TYR A 50 10.12 -11.23 -0.60
CA TYR A 50 11.15 -11.86 -1.40
C TYR A 50 10.74 -13.27 -1.85
N GLN A 51 10.18 -14.07 -0.93
CA GLN A 51 9.83 -15.47 -1.21
C GLN A 51 8.45 -15.62 -1.83
N ASP A 52 7.45 -14.92 -1.29
CA ASP A 52 6.05 -15.06 -1.73
C ASP A 52 5.66 -14.06 -2.80
N LEU A 53 6.33 -12.91 -2.92
CA LEU A 53 6.03 -11.89 -3.93
C LEU A 53 7.11 -11.75 -5.01
N ASP A 54 8.21 -12.52 -4.90
CA ASP A 54 9.32 -12.55 -5.86
C ASP A 54 9.99 -11.18 -6.07
N LEU A 55 9.99 -10.32 -5.04
CA LEU A 55 10.64 -9.01 -5.09
C LEU A 55 12.11 -9.12 -4.69
N ASP A 56 12.97 -8.40 -5.41
CA ASP A 56 14.39 -8.33 -5.13
C ASP A 56 14.79 -7.09 -4.32
N SER A 57 16.06 -7.03 -3.91
CA SER A 57 16.62 -5.85 -3.22
C SER A 57 16.62 -4.56 -4.06
N ILE A 58 16.55 -4.70 -5.39
CA ILE A 58 16.44 -3.58 -6.33
C ILE A 58 15.01 -3.03 -6.28
N ASP A 59 14.01 -3.91 -6.38
CA ASP A 59 12.58 -3.58 -6.32
C ASP A 59 12.23 -2.86 -5.02
N ALA A 60 12.75 -3.37 -3.91
CA ALA A 60 12.64 -2.73 -2.60
C ALA A 60 13.10 -1.26 -2.60
N THR A 61 14.19 -0.95 -3.29
CA THR A 61 14.72 0.43 -3.39
C THR A 61 13.82 1.28 -4.28
N GLU A 62 13.27 0.71 -5.35
CA GLU A 62 12.37 1.41 -6.27
C GLU A 62 11.01 1.73 -5.63
N ILE A 63 10.43 0.78 -4.88
CA ILE A 63 9.19 0.98 -4.10
C ILE A 63 9.35 2.19 -3.17
N ILE A 64 10.45 2.26 -2.42
CA ILE A 64 10.73 3.39 -1.52
C ILE A 64 10.89 4.70 -2.28
N MET A 65 11.62 4.71 -3.39
CA MET A 65 11.82 5.92 -4.19
C MET A 65 10.49 6.46 -4.74
N LYS A 66 9.64 5.58 -5.27
CA LYS A 66 8.31 5.95 -5.78
C LYS A 66 7.35 6.37 -4.68
N PHE A 67 7.42 5.71 -3.52
CA PHE A 67 6.62 6.09 -2.36
C PHE A 67 6.99 7.50 -1.85
N ASN A 68 8.29 7.75 -1.69
CA ASN A 68 8.80 9.05 -1.24
C ASN A 68 8.38 10.18 -2.20
N GLU A 69 8.41 9.93 -3.51
CA GLU A 69 7.92 10.87 -4.54
C GLU A 69 6.40 11.07 -4.47
N ALA A 70 5.61 10.02 -4.24
CA ALA A 70 4.15 10.08 -4.22
C ALA A 70 3.58 10.72 -2.93
N PHE A 71 4.22 10.51 -1.79
CA PHE A 71 3.74 10.97 -0.48
C PHE A 71 4.57 12.10 0.12
N ASP A 72 5.59 12.59 -0.58
CA ASP A 72 6.53 13.63 -0.12
C ASP A 72 7.14 13.27 1.25
N ARG A 73 7.58 12.00 1.39
CA ARG A 73 8.16 11.43 2.61
C ARG A 73 9.61 11.03 2.39
N GLU A 74 10.34 10.83 3.48
CA GLU A 74 11.75 10.41 3.46
C GLU A 74 11.90 9.08 4.22
N VAL A 75 11.64 7.97 3.53
CA VAL A 75 11.84 6.62 4.07
C VAL A 75 13.25 6.11 3.73
N ASP A 76 13.97 5.57 4.72
CA ASP A 76 15.33 5.03 4.54
C ASP A 76 15.28 3.62 3.91
N ALA A 77 15.88 3.46 2.73
CA ALA A 77 15.98 2.18 2.03
C ALA A 77 16.76 1.10 2.81
N ARG A 78 17.60 1.48 3.79
CA ARG A 78 18.26 0.53 4.69
C ARG A 78 17.28 -0.15 5.65
N GLU A 79 16.26 0.58 6.11
CA GLU A 79 15.22 0.02 6.96
C GLU A 79 14.31 -0.88 6.13
N PHE A 80 13.97 -0.49 4.90
CA PHE A 80 13.17 -1.32 4.02
C PHE A 80 13.86 -2.65 3.66
N ARG A 81 15.19 -2.70 3.59
CA ARG A 81 15.94 -3.96 3.40
C ARG A 81 15.80 -4.97 4.54
N ARG A 82 15.38 -4.53 5.73
CA ARG A 82 15.13 -5.41 6.88
C ARG A 82 13.72 -5.95 6.90
N VAL A 83 12.81 -5.31 6.16
CA VAL A 83 11.43 -5.72 6.01
C VAL A 83 11.40 -7.07 5.29
N ARG A 84 10.58 -8.00 5.79
CA ARG A 84 10.36 -9.30 5.14
C ARG A 84 8.94 -9.48 4.68
N THR A 85 7.96 -8.96 5.41
CA THR A 85 6.55 -9.13 5.08
C THR A 85 5.90 -7.86 4.58
N LEU A 86 4.82 -8.00 3.82
CA LEU A 86 4.02 -6.85 3.35
C LEU A 86 3.53 -5.98 4.51
N SER A 87 3.10 -6.58 5.63
CA SER A 87 2.68 -5.82 6.81
C SER A 87 3.81 -4.97 7.39
N GLN A 88 5.05 -5.47 7.39
CA GLN A 88 6.20 -4.70 7.87
C GLN A 88 6.57 -3.58 6.89
N ALA A 89 6.40 -3.79 5.58
CA ALA A 89 6.60 -2.73 4.59
C ALA A 89 5.58 -1.61 4.83
N LEU A 90 4.30 -1.95 4.92
CA LEU A 90 3.24 -0.98 5.16
C LEU A 90 3.43 -0.24 6.49
N ASP A 91 3.79 -0.93 7.56
CA ASP A 91 4.09 -0.29 8.86
C ASP A 91 5.22 0.74 8.74
N LEU A 92 6.30 0.39 8.03
CA LEU A 92 7.42 1.30 7.81
C LEU A 92 7.01 2.53 6.98
N LEU A 93 6.14 2.36 5.97
CA LEU A 93 5.65 3.43 5.11
C LEU A 93 4.63 4.35 5.81
N LEU A 94 3.87 3.80 6.75
CA LEU A 94 2.83 4.53 7.50
C LEU A 94 3.42 5.43 8.60
N ARG A 95 4.64 5.14 9.03
CA ARG A 95 5.37 5.86 10.08
C ARG A 95 5.62 7.32 9.75
#